data_AF-A0A7V2IKC1-F1
#
_entry.id   AF-A0A7V2IKC1-F1
#
_cell.length_a   1.000
_cell.length_b   1.000
_cell.length_c   1.000
_cell.angle_alpha   90.00
_cell.angle_beta   90.00
_cell.angle_gamma   90.00
#
_symmetry.space_group_name_H-M   'P 1'
#
loop_
_entity.id
_entity.type
_entity.pdbx_description
1 polymer ?
#
loop_
_entity_poly.entity_id
_entity_poly.type
_entity_poly.pdbx_seq_one_letter_code
_entity_poly.pdbx_strand_id
1 'polypeptide(L)' 'STMLGLLVDLWKRLRKRGGRLVISGVARELERLFEITNLNTIFTFAADRQAALKALSVS' A
#
# COMPACT_ATOMS: atom_id res chain seq x y z
N SER A 1 9.52 -13.08 -10.31
CA SER A 1 8.43 -12.69 -9.40
C SER A 1 8.05 -11.25 -9.67
N THR A 2 6.83 -10.99 -10.13
CA THR A 2 6.35 -9.65 -10.48
C THR A 2 6.28 -8.77 -9.23
N MET A 3 6.53 -7.46 -9.38
CA MET A 3 6.53 -6.48 -8.27
C MET A 3 5.26 -6.56 -7.39
N LEU A 4 4.09 -6.82 -7.98
CA LEU A 4 2.83 -6.99 -7.26
C LEU A 4 2.86 -8.16 -6.27
N GLY A 5 3.45 -9.30 -6.64
CA GLY A 5 3.55 -10.47 -5.76
C GLY A 5 4.39 -10.18 -4.52
N LEU A 6 5.52 -9.48 -4.70
CA LEU A 6 6.39 -9.05 -3.59
C LEU A 6 5.67 -8.09 -2.65
N LEU A 7 4.89 -7.14 -3.18
CA LEU A 7 4.11 -6.20 -2.40
C LEU A 7 3.01 -6.90 -1.59
N VAL A 8 2.30 -7.86 -2.19
CA VAL A 8 1.29 -8.67 -1.49
C VAL A 8 1.93 -9.50 -0.37
N ASP A 9 3.08 -10.12 -0.61
CA ASP A 9 3.79 -10.89 0.40
C ASP A 9 4.28 -10.02 1.56
N LEU A 10 4.78 -8.81 1.26
CA LEU A 10 5.15 -7.84 2.28
C LEU A 10 3.95 -7.41 3.14
N TRP A 11 2.83 -7.08 2.49
CA TRP A 11 1.59 -6.71 3.19
C TRP A 11 1.10 -7.83 4.12
N LYS A 12 1.11 -9.08 3.65
CA LYS A 12 0.75 -10.26 4.47
C LYS A 12 1.66 -10.37 5.70
N ARG A 13 2.97 -10.19 5.54
CA ARG A 13 3.93 -10.27 6.66
C ARG A 13 3.72 -9.16 7.68
N LEU A 14 3.43 -7.92 7.24
CA LEU A 14 3.17 -6.80 8.14
C LEU A 14 1.86 -6.99 8.91
N ARG A 15 0.77 -7.38 8.22
CA ARG A 15 -0.54 -7.66 8.84
C ARG A 15 -0.45 -8.76 9.89
N LYS A 16 0.31 -9.83 9.64
CA LYS A 16 0.54 -10.92 10.61
C LYS A 16 1.18 -10.44 11.93
N ARG A 17 1.87 -9.30 11.93
CA ARG A 17 2.50 -8.69 13.11
C ARG A 17 1.72 -7.52 13.68
N GLY A 18 0.49 -7.28 13.22
CA GLY A 18 -0.31 -6.10 13.59
C GLY A 18 0.20 -4.78 12.99
N GLY A 19 1.16 -4.85 12.06
CA GLY A 19 1.70 -3.69 11.37
C GLY A 19 0.74 -3.16 10.29
N ARG A 20 0.88 -1.88 9.98
CA ARG A 20 0.17 -1.20 8.89
C ARG A 20 1.16 -0.77 7.82
N LEU A 21 0.71 -0.75 6.57
CA LEU A 21 1.49 -0.34 5.41
C LEU A 21 0.70 0.72 4.65
N VAL A 22 1.35 1.86 4.39
CA VAL A 22 0.81 2.91 3.52
C VAL A 22 1.84 3.17 2.44
N ILE A 23 1.40 3.20 1.19
CA ILE A 23 2.25 3.47 0.03
C ILE A 23 1.99 4.91 -0.41
N SER A 24 3.05 5.70 -0.64
CA SER A 24 2.93 7.07 -1.13
C SER A 24 3.82 7.35 -2.32
N GLY A 25 3.47 8.39 -3.09
CA GLY A 25 4.24 8.80 -4.27
C GLY A 25 4.20 7.77 -5.40
N VAL A 26 3.10 7.02 -5.51
CA VAL A 26 2.93 6.03 -6.57
C VAL A 26 2.53 6.72 -7.86
N ALA A 27 3.15 6.34 -8.98
CA ALA A 27 2.73 6.82 -10.29
C ALA A 27 1.27 6.39 -10.57
N ARG A 28 0.49 7.27 -11.20
CA ARG A 28 -0.94 7.04 -11.50
C ARG A 28 -1.20 5.74 -12.27
N GLU A 29 -0.27 5.32 -13.14
CA GLU A 29 -0.35 4.06 -13.86
C GLU A 29 -0.29 2.85 -12.93
N LEU A 30 0.53 2.92 -11.88
CA LEU A 30 0.65 1.86 -10.91
C LEU A 30 -0.59 1.83 -10.00
N GLU A 31 -1.14 2.97 -9.57
CA GLU A 31 -2.44 3.00 -8.86
C GLU A 31 -3.54 2.33 -9.66
N ARG A 32 -3.62 2.62 -10.96
CA ARG A 32 -4.60 1.99 -11.87
C ARG A 32 -4.40 0.47 -11.97
N LEU A 33 -3.16 -0.01 -11.96
CA LEU A 33 -2.89 -1.45 -11.91
C LEU A 33 -3.42 -2.09 -10.61
N PHE A 34 -3.30 -1.39 -9.48
CA PHE A 34 -3.87 -1.85 -8.20
C PHE A 34 -5.40 -1.86 -8.20
N GLU A 35 -6.04 -0.88 -8.84
CA GLU A 35 -7.50 -0.85 -9.03
C GLU A 35 -7.98 -2.01 -9.91
N ILE A 36 -7.36 -2.21 -11.08
CA ILE A 36 -7.72 -3.29 -12.02
C ILE A 36 -7.56 -4.67 -11.37
N THR A 37 -6.53 -4.84 -10.54
CA THR A 37 -6.26 -6.11 -9.84
C THR A 37 -7.04 -6.26 -8.53
N ASN A 38 -7.88 -5.27 -8.17
CA ASN A 38 -8.64 -5.21 -6.92
C ASN A 38 -7.76 -5.23 -5.64
N LEU A 39 -6.46 -5.03 -5.80
CA LEU A 39 -5.48 -4.96 -4.71
C LEU A 39 -5.56 -3.61 -3.99
N ASN A 40 -6.16 -2.59 -4.60
CA ASN A 40 -6.48 -1.33 -3.93
C ASN A 40 -7.34 -1.50 -2.66
N THR A 41 -8.05 -2.61 -2.50
CA THR A 41 -8.85 -2.91 -1.30
C THR A 41 -8.00 -3.30 -0.08
N ILE A 42 -6.76 -3.76 -0.30
CA ILE A 42 -5.87 -4.22 0.78
C ILE A 42 -4.72 -3.24 1.06
N PHE A 43 -4.36 -2.40 0.10
CA PHE A 43 -3.34 -1.37 0.26
C PHE A 43 -3.95 -0.01 0.54
N THR A 44 -3.35 0.74 1.46
CA THR A 44 -3.68 2.15 1.67
C THR A 44 -2.69 2.99 0.86
N PHE A 45 -3.22 3.84 -0.02
CA PHE A 45 -2.44 4.79 -0.80
C PHE A 45 -2.57 6.20 -0.22
N ALA A 46 -1.50 6.97 -0.31
CA ALA A 46 -1.45 8.37 0.08
C ALA A 46 -0.74 9.19 -0.99
N ALA A 47 -1.19 10.42 -1.23
CA ALA A 47 -0.63 11.28 -2.27
C ALA A 47 0.88 11.55 -2.05
N ASP A 48 1.27 11.77 -0.80
CA ASP A 48 2.64 12.12 -0.43
C ASP A 48 3.06 11.50 0.91
N ARG A 49 4.34 11.70 1.23
CA ARG A 49 4.94 11.20 2.48
C ARG A 49 4.22 11.72 3.72
N GLN A 50 3.76 12.96 3.72
CA GLN A 50 3.14 13.58 4.89
C GLN A 50 1.75 13.00 5.14
N ALA A 51 0.96 12.81 4.09
CA ALA A 51 -0.31 12.10 4.13
C ALA A 51 -0.13 10.64 4.57
N ALA A 52 0.92 9.95 4.11
CA ALA A 52 1.22 8.59 4.55
C ALA A 52 1.55 8.51 6.04
N LEU A 53 2.38 9.43 6.53
CA LEU A 53 2.70 9.52 7.96
C LEU A 53 1.43 9.79 8.78
N LYS A 54 0.56 10.70 8.33
CA LYS A 54 -0.71 10.97 9.01
C LYS A 54 -1.63 9.74 9.05
N ALA A 55 -1.67 8.93 7.99
CA ALA A 55 -2.44 7.68 7.97
C ALA A 55 -1.85 6.59 8.89
N LEU A 56 -0.53 6.60 9.10
CA LEU A 56 0.17 5.69 10.01
C LEU A 56 0.09 6.15 11.47
N SER A 57 0.07 7.45 11.73
CA SER A 57 -0.16 8.00 13.06
C SER A 57 -1.64 7.81 13.44
N VAL A 58 -1.91 6.72 14.15
CA VAL A 58 -3.15 6.56 14.93
C VAL A 58 -3.17 7.69 15.94
N SER A 59 -4.21 8.53 15.89
CA SER A 59 -4.56 9.47 16.97
C SER A 59 -4.73 8.74 18.29
#